data_AF-A0A820FTE6-F1
#
_entry.id   AF-A0A820FTE6-F1
#
_cell.length_a   1.000
_cell.length_b   1.000
_cell.length_c   1.000
_cell.angle_alpha   90.00
_cell.angle_beta   90.00
_cell.angle_gamma   90.00
#
_symmetry.space_group_name_H-M   'P 1'
#
loop_
_entity.id
_entity.type
_entity.pdbx_description
1 polymer ?
#
loop_
_entity_poly.entity_id
_entity_poly.type
_entity_poly.pdbx_seq_one_letter_code
_entity_poly.pdbx_strand_id
1 'polypeptide(L)'
;MQLVEANKLDLDTDINQYLSSSSNHRIFHPQYPSYPITLRQLLSHSASIGINEETYLTFMQIGDTALARLSLTDACYTYLDNPSNWLPISPGTVSLYSNVGNALTGLVVERVAQMPYEHVSIYPAGLLRMSAKSLSLFLRMLIRNGSPLLHSRSIVEMRQIVDGVVPYQNANFTSTDLSDPLISFGLGLIWEERRDGRRFLGHGGVMPAATHSMLINAQSTIGVIVLTNGDVSVANEDSIKIMHTLEKIRMLSFDCFEN
;
A
#
# COMPACT_ATOMS: atom_id res chain seq x y z
N MET A 1 5.17 -7.61 -9.65
CA MET A 1 6.02 -7.31 -10.83
C MET A 1 6.91 -8.48 -11.28
N GLN A 2 7.64 -9.19 -10.42
CA GLN A 2 8.50 -10.32 -10.89
C GLN A 2 7.70 -11.40 -11.65
N LEU A 3 6.51 -11.77 -11.16
CA LEU A 3 5.61 -12.69 -11.87
C LEU A 3 5.04 -12.09 -13.17
N VAL A 4 4.93 -10.76 -13.26
CA VAL A 4 4.53 -10.06 -14.49
C VAL A 4 5.65 -10.15 -15.53
N GLU A 5 6.90 -9.91 -15.12
CA GLU A 5 8.07 -10.06 -16.00
C GLU A 5 8.27 -11.50 -16.48
N ALA A 6 7.88 -12.47 -15.66
CA ALA A 6 7.87 -13.88 -16.00
C ALA A 6 6.65 -14.30 -16.85
N ASN A 7 5.80 -13.36 -17.27
CA ASN A 7 4.54 -13.59 -18.00
C ASN A 7 3.58 -14.58 -17.30
N LYS A 8 3.63 -14.66 -15.97
CA LYS A 8 2.72 -15.47 -15.16
C LYS A 8 1.52 -14.67 -14.64
N LEU A 9 1.66 -13.35 -14.57
CA LEU A 9 0.60 -12.42 -14.22
C LEU A 9 0.53 -11.31 -15.26
N ASP A 10 -0.68 -10.87 -15.52
CA ASP A 10 -0.98 -9.67 -16.28
C ASP A 10 -1.69 -8.67 -15.36
N LEU A 11 -1.28 -7.40 -15.41
CA LEU A 11 -1.74 -6.36 -14.48
C LEU A 11 -3.20 -5.96 -14.70
N ASP A 12 -3.73 -6.15 -15.90
CA ASP A 12 -5.01 -5.63 -16.37
C ASP A 12 -6.07 -6.73 -16.55
N THR A 13 -5.68 -7.98 -16.31
CA THR A 13 -6.55 -9.15 -16.30
C THR A 13 -7.38 -9.20 -15.01
N ASP A 14 -8.65 -9.63 -15.13
CA ASP A 14 -9.54 -9.91 -13.99
C ASP A 14 -8.87 -10.92 -13.05
N ILE A 15 -8.65 -10.52 -11.80
CA ILE A 15 -7.99 -11.34 -10.79
C ILE A 15 -8.69 -12.69 -10.56
N ASN A 16 -9.99 -12.78 -10.83
CA ASN A 16 -10.73 -14.02 -10.67
C ASN A 16 -10.14 -15.12 -11.56
N GLN A 17 -9.52 -14.80 -12.70
CA GLN A 17 -8.86 -15.79 -13.54
C GLN A 17 -7.72 -16.52 -12.82
N TYR A 18 -7.05 -15.83 -11.87
CA TYR A 18 -5.99 -16.41 -11.05
C TYR A 18 -6.52 -17.08 -9.77
N LEU A 19 -7.68 -16.66 -9.27
CA LEU A 19 -8.28 -17.19 -8.04
C LEU A 19 -9.17 -18.43 -8.27
N SER A 20 -9.69 -18.61 -9.48
CA SER A 20 -10.70 -19.62 -9.85
C SER A 20 -10.28 -21.08 -9.59
N SER A 21 -8.99 -21.37 -9.43
CA SER A 21 -8.51 -22.73 -9.22
C SER A 21 -8.75 -23.30 -7.82
N SER A 22 -9.25 -22.51 -6.86
CA SER A 22 -9.34 -22.95 -5.45
C SER A 22 -10.66 -22.67 -4.73
N SER A 23 -11.58 -21.90 -5.32
CA SER A 23 -12.93 -21.69 -4.76
C SER A 23 -13.91 -21.32 -5.87
N ASN A 24 -15.18 -21.75 -5.74
CA ASN A 24 -16.28 -21.25 -6.58
C ASN A 24 -16.69 -19.80 -6.22
N HIS A 25 -15.93 -19.15 -5.33
CA HIS A 25 -16.25 -17.85 -4.77
C HIS A 25 -15.46 -16.78 -5.50
N ARG A 26 -16.18 -15.93 -6.23
CA ARG A 26 -15.62 -14.84 -7.02
C ARG A 26 -15.65 -13.54 -6.24
N ILE A 27 -14.67 -12.68 -6.48
CA ILE A 27 -14.62 -11.32 -5.96
C ILE A 27 -15.14 -10.39 -7.03
N PHE A 28 -16.17 -9.61 -6.73
CA PHE A 28 -16.74 -8.63 -7.64
C PHE A 28 -17.30 -7.46 -6.84
N HIS A 29 -17.36 -6.29 -7.48
CA HIS A 29 -17.98 -5.11 -6.89
C HIS A 29 -19.51 -5.29 -6.87
N PRO A 30 -20.20 -5.13 -5.71
CA PRO A 30 -21.64 -5.42 -5.60
C PRO A 30 -22.52 -4.55 -6.51
N GLN A 31 -22.16 -3.27 -6.72
CA GLN A 31 -22.88 -2.35 -7.62
C GLN A 31 -22.35 -2.33 -9.06
N TYR A 32 -21.17 -2.90 -9.32
CA TYR A 32 -20.52 -2.90 -10.64
C TYR A 32 -20.01 -4.31 -10.98
N PRO A 33 -20.86 -5.35 -10.95
CA PRO A 33 -20.42 -6.75 -10.99
C PRO A 33 -19.79 -7.18 -12.32
N SER A 34 -20.03 -6.42 -13.40
CA SER A 34 -19.42 -6.64 -14.72
C SER A 34 -18.06 -5.98 -14.88
N TYR A 35 -17.67 -5.07 -13.98
CA TYR A 35 -16.36 -4.43 -14.03
C TYR A 35 -15.32 -5.36 -13.38
N PRO A 36 -14.25 -5.71 -14.11
CA PRO A 36 -13.21 -6.57 -13.55
C PRO A 36 -12.45 -5.83 -12.46
N ILE A 37 -12.02 -6.59 -11.44
CA ILE A 37 -11.01 -6.13 -10.48
C ILE A 37 -9.65 -6.61 -10.99
N THR A 38 -8.68 -5.70 -11.15
CA THR A 38 -7.35 -6.01 -11.71
C THR A 38 -6.22 -5.77 -10.72
N LEU A 39 -5.06 -6.37 -10.93
CA LEU A 39 -3.87 -6.14 -10.10
C LEU A 39 -3.43 -4.66 -10.14
N ARG A 40 -3.57 -3.99 -11.29
CA ARG A 40 -3.29 -2.55 -11.43
C ARG A 40 -4.19 -1.73 -10.51
N GLN A 41 -5.47 -2.05 -10.44
CA GLN A 41 -6.41 -1.35 -9.57
C GLN A 41 -6.11 -1.62 -8.09
N LEU A 42 -5.76 -2.85 -7.74
CA LEU A 42 -5.42 -3.20 -6.36
C LEU A 42 -4.15 -2.48 -5.88
N LEU A 43 -3.09 -2.51 -6.69
CA LEU A 43 -1.78 -1.92 -6.35
C LEU A 43 -1.78 -0.39 -6.37
N SER A 44 -2.70 0.23 -7.12
CA SER A 44 -2.88 1.69 -7.17
C SER A 44 -4.01 2.20 -6.28
N HIS A 45 -4.57 1.34 -5.43
CA HIS A 45 -5.66 1.68 -4.52
C HIS A 45 -6.93 2.20 -5.22
N SER A 46 -7.20 1.75 -6.45
CA SER A 46 -8.32 2.20 -7.27
C SER A 46 -9.39 1.14 -7.53
N ALA A 47 -9.39 0.03 -6.77
CA ALA A 47 -10.39 -1.04 -6.87
C ALA A 47 -11.75 -0.70 -6.21
N SER A 48 -11.93 0.52 -5.71
CA SER A 48 -13.12 0.95 -4.93
C SER A 48 -13.38 0.13 -3.66
N ILE A 49 -12.33 -0.46 -3.07
CA ILE A 49 -12.42 -1.13 -1.77
C ILE A 49 -12.35 -0.05 -0.68
N GLY A 50 -13.42 0.06 0.11
CA GLY A 50 -13.56 1.03 1.18
C GLY A 50 -12.71 0.71 2.40
N ILE A 51 -12.69 1.66 3.35
CA ILE A 51 -12.12 1.47 4.69
C ILE A 51 -13.28 1.24 5.65
N ASN A 52 -13.19 0.19 6.46
CA ASN A 52 -14.14 -0.14 7.51
C ASN A 52 -13.39 -0.20 8.84
N GLU A 53 -13.52 0.87 9.63
CA GLU A 53 -12.84 1.03 10.91
C GLU A 53 -13.26 -0.04 11.92
N GLU A 54 -14.55 -0.39 11.98
CA GLU A 54 -15.04 -1.43 12.89
C GLU A 54 -14.32 -2.76 12.62
N THR A 55 -14.28 -3.16 11.34
CA THR A 55 -13.59 -4.38 10.93
C THR A 55 -12.09 -4.29 11.22
N TYR A 56 -11.45 -3.15 10.93
CA TYR A 56 -10.04 -2.93 11.26
C TYR A 56 -9.75 -3.08 12.77
N LEU A 57 -10.60 -2.52 13.63
CA LEU A 57 -10.49 -2.63 15.08
C LEU A 57 -10.72 -4.06 15.61
N THR A 58 -11.38 -4.94 14.85
CA THR A 58 -11.47 -6.36 15.22
C THR A 58 -10.15 -7.10 15.10
N PHE A 59 -9.26 -6.69 14.18
CA PHE A 59 -7.99 -7.37 13.93
C PHE A 59 -6.82 -6.79 14.74
N MET A 60 -6.92 -5.55 15.23
CA MET A 60 -5.86 -4.90 15.99
C MET A 60 -6.12 -4.92 17.50
N GLN A 61 -6.19 -6.10 18.11
CA GLN A 61 -6.42 -6.25 19.55
C GLN A 61 -5.18 -6.73 20.31
N ILE A 62 -5.01 -6.25 21.54
CA ILE A 62 -3.95 -6.74 22.44
C ILE A 62 -4.26 -8.20 22.78
N GLY A 63 -3.29 -9.09 22.53
CA GLY A 63 -3.47 -10.54 22.72
C GLY A 63 -4.26 -11.21 21.59
N ASP A 64 -4.46 -10.53 20.46
CA ASP A 64 -5.14 -11.12 19.31
C ASP A 64 -4.38 -12.35 18.78
N THR A 65 -5.15 -13.37 18.45
CA THR A 65 -4.71 -14.63 17.85
C THR A 65 -5.19 -14.77 16.41
N ALA A 66 -5.82 -13.74 15.82
CA ALA A 66 -6.23 -13.73 14.41
C ALA A 66 -5.06 -14.09 13.49
N LEU A 67 -3.86 -13.63 13.85
CA LEU A 67 -2.57 -14.02 13.26
C LEU A 67 -2.33 -15.54 13.17
N ALA A 68 -2.79 -16.29 14.17
CA ALA A 68 -2.63 -17.72 14.25
C ALA A 68 -3.80 -18.50 13.62
N ARG A 69 -4.86 -17.81 13.18
CA ARG A 69 -6.16 -18.43 12.86
C ARG A 69 -6.75 -18.08 11.50
N LEU A 70 -6.37 -16.96 10.88
CA LEU A 70 -6.89 -16.57 9.57
C LEU A 70 -5.88 -16.80 8.46
N SER A 71 -6.28 -17.53 7.42
CA SER A 71 -5.56 -17.54 6.15
C SER A 71 -5.74 -16.21 5.42
N LEU A 72 -4.83 -15.88 4.50
CA LEU A 72 -4.97 -14.69 3.65
C LEU A 72 -6.26 -14.74 2.81
N THR A 73 -6.67 -15.95 2.43
CA THR A 73 -7.95 -16.20 1.76
C THR A 73 -9.12 -15.78 2.65
N ASP A 74 -9.21 -16.32 3.87
CA ASP A 74 -10.34 -16.03 4.76
C ASP A 74 -10.38 -14.55 5.12
N ALA A 75 -9.23 -13.92 5.36
CA ALA A 75 -9.13 -12.50 5.65
C ALA A 75 -9.68 -11.64 4.50
N CYS A 76 -9.29 -11.91 3.25
CA CYS A 76 -9.76 -11.14 2.09
C CYS A 76 -11.26 -11.38 1.82
N TYR A 77 -11.70 -12.63 1.78
CA TYR A 77 -13.07 -12.98 1.41
C TYR A 77 -14.07 -12.52 2.46
N THR A 78 -13.79 -12.71 3.76
CA THR A 78 -14.65 -12.23 4.84
C THR A 78 -14.85 -10.71 4.77
N TYR A 79 -13.81 -9.95 4.39
CA TYR A 79 -13.94 -8.51 4.21
C TYR A 79 -14.82 -8.16 3.00
N LEU A 80 -14.51 -8.76 1.86
CA LEU A 80 -15.06 -8.35 0.57
C LEU A 80 -16.49 -8.83 0.34
N ASP A 81 -16.93 -9.84 1.10
CA ASP A 81 -18.32 -10.31 1.09
C ASP A 81 -19.31 -9.33 1.72
N ASN A 82 -18.83 -8.37 2.52
CA ASN A 82 -19.69 -7.32 3.06
C ASN A 82 -19.81 -6.17 2.05
N PRO A 83 -21.00 -5.90 1.46
CA PRO A 83 -21.17 -4.84 0.46
C PRO A 83 -20.82 -3.44 0.97
N SER A 84 -20.91 -3.20 2.29
CA SER A 84 -20.56 -1.92 2.91
C SER A 84 -19.05 -1.63 2.88
N ASN A 85 -18.23 -2.64 2.57
CA ASN A 85 -16.78 -2.51 2.44
C ASN A 85 -16.34 -2.09 1.02
N TRP A 86 -17.30 -1.75 0.14
CA TRP A 86 -17.06 -1.22 -1.18
C TRP A 86 -17.57 0.22 -1.27
N LEU A 87 -16.80 1.09 -1.91
CA LEU A 87 -17.27 2.44 -2.23
C LEU A 87 -18.38 2.34 -3.28
N PRO A 88 -19.41 3.19 -3.27
CA PRO A 88 -20.46 3.19 -4.29
C PRO A 88 -19.98 3.85 -5.61
N ILE A 89 -18.75 3.57 -6.04
CA ILE A 89 -18.06 4.18 -7.17
C ILE A 89 -17.40 3.10 -8.03
N SER A 90 -17.46 3.26 -9.35
CA SER A 90 -16.89 2.29 -10.30
C SER A 90 -15.38 2.07 -10.07
N PRO A 91 -14.88 0.82 -10.08
CA PRO A 91 -13.45 0.55 -10.02
C PRO A 91 -12.68 1.28 -11.11
N GLY A 92 -11.51 1.83 -10.77
CA GLY A 92 -10.62 2.54 -11.67
C GLY A 92 -10.91 4.03 -11.85
N THR A 93 -11.88 4.62 -11.14
CA THR A 93 -12.18 6.07 -11.24
C THR A 93 -11.67 6.87 -10.05
N VAL A 94 -11.56 6.26 -8.87
CA VAL A 94 -11.08 6.93 -7.65
C VAL A 94 -10.02 6.10 -6.95
N SER A 95 -9.10 6.75 -6.24
CA SER A 95 -8.15 6.08 -5.35
C SER A 95 -8.51 6.30 -3.88
N LEU A 96 -8.59 5.21 -3.11
CA LEU A 96 -8.69 5.23 -1.65
C LEU A 96 -7.80 4.12 -1.09
N TYR A 97 -6.88 4.48 -0.19
CA TYR A 97 -5.95 3.54 0.42
C TYR A 97 -6.67 2.32 1.00
N SER A 98 -6.19 1.13 0.66
CA SER A 98 -6.82 -0.15 1.04
C SER A 98 -5.76 -1.21 1.32
N ASN A 99 -5.66 -1.61 2.59
CA ASN A 99 -4.84 -2.76 2.99
C ASN A 99 -5.38 -4.05 2.36
N VAL A 100 -6.70 -4.18 2.23
CA VAL A 100 -7.36 -5.36 1.65
C VAL A 100 -7.07 -5.48 0.16
N GLY A 101 -6.95 -4.36 -0.58
CA GLY A 101 -6.49 -4.39 -1.96
C GLY A 101 -5.09 -4.99 -2.12
N ASN A 102 -4.14 -4.56 -1.28
CA ASN A 102 -2.78 -5.11 -1.28
C ASN A 102 -2.73 -6.57 -0.81
N ALA A 103 -3.55 -6.94 0.19
CA ALA A 103 -3.70 -8.31 0.64
C ALA A 103 -4.16 -9.24 -0.48
N LEU A 104 -5.17 -8.80 -1.23
CA LEU A 104 -5.73 -9.55 -2.34
C LEU A 104 -4.70 -9.72 -3.48
N THR A 105 -3.83 -8.73 -3.67
CA THR A 105 -2.66 -8.87 -4.56
C THR A 105 -1.72 -9.97 -4.06
N GLY A 106 -1.41 -10.00 -2.76
CA GLY A 106 -0.64 -11.07 -2.13
C GLY A 106 -1.28 -12.45 -2.32
N LEU A 107 -2.61 -12.54 -2.23
CA LEU A 107 -3.34 -13.78 -2.47
C LEU A 107 -3.22 -14.24 -3.92
N VAL A 108 -3.34 -13.35 -4.89
CA VAL A 108 -3.12 -13.68 -6.31
C VAL A 108 -1.70 -14.20 -6.53
N VAL A 109 -0.70 -13.57 -5.92
CA VAL A 109 0.70 -14.02 -5.95
C VAL A 109 0.83 -15.42 -5.34
N GLU A 110 0.24 -15.67 -4.17
CA GLU A 110 0.23 -16.97 -3.51
C GLU A 110 -0.32 -18.07 -4.43
N ARG A 111 -1.48 -17.82 -5.06
CA ARG A 111 -2.13 -18.79 -5.96
C ARG A 111 -1.28 -19.09 -7.19
N VAL A 112 -0.69 -18.08 -7.82
CA VAL A 112 0.09 -18.25 -9.05
C VAL A 112 1.50 -18.79 -8.78
N ALA A 113 2.11 -18.42 -7.64
CA ALA A 113 3.40 -18.94 -7.23
C ALA A 113 3.32 -20.35 -6.63
N GLN A 114 2.13 -20.78 -6.17
CA GLN A 114 1.92 -22.03 -5.43
C GLN A 114 2.80 -22.13 -4.17
N MET A 115 3.05 -20.97 -3.55
CA MET A 115 3.84 -20.83 -2.34
C MET A 115 3.09 -19.88 -1.42
N PRO A 116 3.06 -20.12 -0.09
CA PRO A 116 2.46 -19.18 0.84
C PRO A 116 3.08 -17.80 0.61
N TYR A 117 2.24 -16.79 0.40
CA TYR A 117 2.69 -15.42 0.61
C TYR A 117 2.94 -15.31 2.11
N GLU A 118 4.12 -14.90 2.60
CA GLU A 118 4.68 -15.24 3.93
C GLU A 118 3.96 -14.64 5.18
N HIS A 119 2.63 -14.68 5.16
CA HIS A 119 1.57 -14.52 6.15
C HIS A 119 1.20 -13.08 6.50
N VAL A 120 -0.07 -12.75 6.28
CA VAL A 120 -0.65 -11.47 6.64
C VAL A 120 -1.85 -11.56 7.60
N SER A 121 -1.65 -11.09 8.83
CA SER A 121 -2.66 -10.37 9.65
C SER A 121 -1.96 -9.58 10.78
N ILE A 122 -2.05 -8.26 10.89
CA ILE A 122 -3.00 -7.58 11.78
C ILE A 122 -3.90 -6.60 10.96
N TYR A 123 -3.80 -6.63 9.60
CA TYR A 123 -4.92 -6.84 8.65
C TYR A 123 -4.77 -6.12 7.28
N PRO A 124 -5.02 -6.80 6.16
CA PRO A 124 -4.32 -7.99 5.70
C PRO A 124 -3.10 -7.59 4.83
N ALA A 125 -2.47 -6.44 5.15
CA ALA A 125 -1.18 -5.97 4.63
C ALA A 125 -0.31 -5.41 5.80
N GLY A 126 1.00 -5.21 5.58
CA GLY A 126 1.82 -4.31 6.42
C GLY A 126 2.67 -4.91 7.55
N LEU A 127 2.99 -6.22 7.54
CA LEU A 127 3.65 -6.87 8.70
C LEU A 127 5.12 -7.21 8.52
N LEU A 128 5.69 -6.89 7.37
CA LEU A 128 7.06 -7.25 7.09
C LEU A 128 7.99 -6.51 8.06
N ARG A 129 8.66 -7.26 8.95
CA ARG A 129 9.62 -6.72 9.91
C ARG A 129 11.02 -6.79 9.32
N MET A 130 11.68 -5.65 9.22
CA MET A 130 13.05 -5.60 8.71
C MET A 130 13.86 -4.46 9.33
N SER A 131 15.19 -4.60 9.27
CA SER A 131 16.10 -3.52 9.67
C SER A 131 16.16 -2.42 8.61
N ALA A 132 16.54 -1.19 9.00
CA ALA A 132 16.80 -0.11 8.05
C ALA A 132 17.87 -0.49 7.02
N LYS A 133 18.88 -1.29 7.42
CA LYS A 133 19.91 -1.81 6.53
C LYS A 133 19.32 -2.72 5.45
N SER A 134 18.41 -3.63 5.82
CA SER A 134 17.73 -4.50 4.85
C SER A 134 16.83 -3.69 3.91
N LEU A 135 16.04 -2.76 4.47
CA LEU A 135 15.16 -1.89 3.68
C LEU A 135 15.95 -1.00 2.71
N SER A 136 17.17 -0.60 3.07
CA SER A 136 18.05 0.17 2.18
C SER A 136 18.41 -0.57 0.89
N LEU A 137 18.41 -1.91 0.89
CA LEU A 137 18.64 -2.69 -0.33
C LEU A 137 17.47 -2.53 -1.31
N PHE A 138 16.24 -2.53 -0.80
CA PHE A 138 15.05 -2.27 -1.59
C PHE A 138 15.04 -0.83 -2.12
N LEU A 139 15.38 0.15 -1.29
CA LEU A 139 15.48 1.54 -1.72
C LEU A 139 16.54 1.74 -2.80
N ARG A 140 17.71 1.10 -2.65
CA ARG A 140 18.77 1.12 -3.67
C ARG A 140 18.33 0.47 -4.97
N MET A 141 17.51 -0.58 -4.92
CA MET A 141 16.94 -1.20 -6.11
C MET A 141 16.02 -0.21 -6.85
N LEU A 142 15.17 0.51 -6.12
CA LEU A 142 14.33 1.57 -6.70
C LEU A 142 15.19 2.70 -7.31
N ILE A 143 16.21 3.19 -6.60
CA ILE A 143 17.14 4.23 -7.09
C ILE A 143 17.87 3.76 -8.36
N ARG A 144 18.29 2.48 -8.40
CA ARG A 144 18.98 1.85 -9.54
C ARG A 144 18.04 1.34 -10.63
N ASN A 145 16.83 1.90 -10.67
CA ASN A 145 15.83 1.60 -11.69
C ASN A 145 15.60 0.09 -11.89
N GLY A 146 15.49 -0.64 -10.78
CA GLY A 146 15.11 -2.06 -10.76
C GLY A 146 16.25 -3.02 -10.45
N SER A 147 17.49 -2.64 -10.74
CA SER A 147 18.62 -3.56 -10.58
C SER A 147 18.95 -3.88 -9.11
N PRO A 148 19.21 -5.15 -8.75
CA PRO A 148 19.27 -6.34 -9.63
C PRO A 148 17.96 -7.14 -9.71
N LEU A 149 16.88 -6.70 -9.08
CA LEU A 149 15.69 -7.52 -8.82
C LEU A 149 14.64 -7.48 -9.93
N LEU A 150 14.48 -6.33 -10.58
CA LEU A 150 13.46 -6.03 -11.57
C LEU A 150 14.11 -5.36 -12.80
N HIS A 151 13.47 -5.50 -13.95
CA HIS A 151 13.81 -4.73 -15.13
C HIS A 151 13.38 -3.27 -14.95
N SER A 152 14.10 -2.35 -15.59
CA SER A 152 13.79 -0.92 -15.58
C SER A 152 12.37 -0.60 -16.04
N ARG A 153 11.86 -1.31 -17.05
CA ARG A 153 10.48 -1.16 -17.52
C ARG A 153 9.44 -1.37 -16.40
N SER A 154 9.68 -2.31 -15.49
CA SER A 154 8.77 -2.58 -14.39
C SER A 154 8.83 -1.51 -13.32
N ILE A 155 9.98 -0.89 -13.10
CA ILE A 155 10.08 0.26 -12.20
C ILE A 155 9.42 1.49 -12.79
N VAL A 156 9.53 1.71 -14.11
CA VAL A 156 8.76 2.77 -14.79
C VAL A 156 7.26 2.55 -14.60
N GLU A 157 6.79 1.32 -14.82
CA GLU A 157 5.38 0.94 -14.60
C GLU A 157 4.94 1.17 -13.15
N MET A 158 5.73 0.75 -12.17
CA MET A 158 5.41 0.93 -10.74
C MET A 158 5.34 2.40 -10.32
N ARG A 159 6.11 3.27 -10.99
CA ARG A 159 6.16 4.71 -10.70
C ARG A 159 5.02 5.48 -11.36
N GLN A 160 4.38 4.94 -12.39
CA GLN A 160 3.34 5.66 -13.11
C GLN A 160 2.11 5.82 -12.22
N ILE A 161 1.64 7.08 -12.09
CA ILE A 161 0.34 7.37 -11.51
C ILE A 161 -0.72 6.93 -12.52
N VAL A 162 -1.74 6.21 -12.06
CA VAL A 162 -2.78 5.68 -12.95
C VAL A 162 -3.64 6.83 -13.49
N ASP A 163 -3.69 6.96 -14.82
CA ASP A 163 -4.43 8.02 -15.50
C ASP A 163 -5.94 7.91 -15.24
N GLY A 164 -6.60 9.06 -15.09
CA GLY A 164 -8.06 9.13 -14.89
C GLY A 164 -8.54 8.74 -13.49
N VAL A 165 -7.64 8.37 -12.58
CA VAL A 165 -7.94 8.09 -11.17
C VAL A 165 -7.74 9.36 -10.35
N VAL A 166 -8.77 9.79 -9.62
CA VAL A 166 -8.69 10.93 -8.71
C VAL A 166 -8.77 10.50 -7.25
N PRO A 167 -8.14 11.20 -6.29
CA PRO A 167 -8.31 10.89 -4.88
C PRO A 167 -9.80 10.90 -4.47
N TYR A 168 -10.25 9.84 -3.80
CA TYR A 168 -11.60 9.81 -3.24
C TYR A 168 -11.72 10.86 -2.13
N GLN A 169 -12.60 11.84 -2.32
CA GLN A 169 -12.82 12.89 -1.34
C GLN A 169 -13.80 12.40 -0.27
N ASN A 170 -13.29 12.24 0.97
CA ASN A 170 -14.10 11.98 2.15
C ASN A 170 -13.78 13.04 3.21
N ALA A 171 -14.80 13.67 3.78
CA ALA A 171 -14.67 14.70 4.81
C ALA A 171 -13.85 14.27 6.05
N ASN A 172 -13.74 12.96 6.30
CA ASN A 172 -12.96 12.41 7.42
C ASN A 172 -11.45 12.27 7.12
N PHE A 173 -11.03 12.34 5.86
CA PHE A 173 -9.64 12.12 5.42
C PHE A 173 -9.02 13.33 4.71
N THR A 174 -9.79 14.41 4.54
CA THR A 174 -9.25 15.69 4.06
C THR A 174 -8.48 16.35 5.19
N SER A 175 -7.16 16.26 5.17
CA SER A 175 -6.36 17.19 5.94
C SER A 175 -6.70 18.61 5.51
N THR A 176 -7.08 19.44 6.47
CA THR A 176 -7.24 20.88 6.27
C THR A 176 -5.91 21.62 6.39
N ASP A 177 -4.82 20.92 6.75
CA ASP A 177 -3.49 21.49 6.79
C ASP A 177 -2.93 21.56 5.37
N LEU A 178 -2.99 22.77 4.85
CA LEU A 178 -2.47 23.15 3.56
C LEU A 178 -0.96 22.85 3.39
N SER A 179 -0.21 22.63 4.48
CA SER A 179 1.21 22.23 4.45
C SER A 179 1.47 20.76 4.13
N ASP A 180 0.44 19.92 4.16
CA ASP A 180 0.59 18.49 3.87
C ASP A 180 0.98 18.23 2.40
N PRO A 181 1.81 17.21 2.14
CA PRO A 181 2.13 16.82 0.77
C PRO A 181 0.89 16.38 0.01
N LEU A 182 0.86 16.70 -1.29
CA LEU A 182 -0.07 16.06 -2.19
C LEU A 182 0.36 14.60 -2.39
N ILE A 183 -0.54 13.68 -2.06
CA ILE A 183 -0.30 12.24 -2.17
C ILE A 183 -0.91 11.70 -3.46
N SER A 184 -0.17 10.85 -4.17
CA SER A 184 -0.65 10.09 -5.32
C SER A 184 -0.08 8.68 -5.30
N PHE A 185 -0.75 7.74 -5.97
CA PHE A 185 -0.37 6.32 -5.95
C PHE A 185 0.18 5.86 -7.29
N GLY A 186 1.35 5.23 -7.26
CA GLY A 186 1.81 4.31 -8.30
C GLY A 186 1.35 2.88 -7.98
N LEU A 187 2.06 1.87 -8.47
CA LEU A 187 1.79 0.46 -8.13
C LEU A 187 2.60 0.04 -6.91
N GLY A 188 1.97 0.07 -5.73
CA GLY A 188 2.61 -0.25 -4.44
C GLY A 188 3.62 0.81 -3.97
N LEU A 189 3.61 2.00 -4.58
CA LEU A 189 4.45 3.13 -4.23
C LEU A 189 3.61 4.39 -4.10
N ILE A 190 4.03 5.29 -3.21
CA ILE A 190 3.43 6.59 -2.98
C ILE A 190 4.34 7.67 -3.53
N TRP A 191 3.73 8.64 -4.20
CA TRP A 191 4.31 9.93 -4.53
C TRP A 191 3.87 10.96 -3.49
N GLU A 192 4.83 11.63 -2.86
CA GLU A 192 4.61 12.85 -2.07
C GLU A 192 5.12 14.05 -2.86
N GLU A 193 4.24 14.99 -3.21
CA GLU A 193 4.62 16.26 -3.82
C GLU A 193 4.51 17.40 -2.80
N ARG A 194 5.61 18.15 -2.67
CA ARG A 194 5.73 19.26 -1.72
C ARG A 194 5.57 20.60 -2.44
N ARG A 195 5.20 21.61 -1.65
CA ARG A 195 5.05 23.00 -2.12
C ARG A 195 6.34 23.62 -2.67
N ASP A 196 7.49 23.16 -2.20
CA ASP A 196 8.80 23.58 -2.71
C ASP A 196 9.17 22.92 -4.05
N GLY A 197 8.27 22.09 -4.62
CA GLY A 197 8.46 21.39 -5.88
C GLY A 197 9.22 20.08 -5.76
N ARG A 198 9.72 19.71 -4.57
CA ARG A 198 10.34 18.40 -4.35
C ARG A 198 9.29 17.31 -4.45
N ARG A 199 9.67 16.20 -5.11
CA ARG A 199 8.82 15.02 -5.26
C ARG A 199 9.54 13.84 -4.66
N PHE A 200 8.85 13.14 -3.77
CA PHE A 200 9.40 11.98 -3.11
C PHE A 200 8.63 10.72 -3.50
N LEU A 201 9.35 9.63 -3.71
CA LEU A 201 8.81 8.32 -4.04
C LEU A 201 9.14 7.34 -2.91
N GLY A 202 8.15 6.60 -2.43
CA GLY A 202 8.42 5.55 -1.45
C GLY A 202 7.15 5.04 -0.78
N HIS A 203 7.22 4.79 0.53
CA HIS A 203 6.07 4.36 1.32
C HIS A 203 6.33 4.60 2.82
N GLY A 204 5.26 4.87 3.57
CA GLY A 204 5.26 4.92 5.03
C GLY A 204 4.68 3.66 5.67
N GLY A 205 4.55 3.64 6.98
CA GLY A 205 3.77 2.62 7.65
C GLY A 205 3.65 2.90 9.13
N VAL A 206 2.49 2.53 9.65
CA VAL A 206 2.11 2.76 11.03
C VAL A 206 1.48 1.48 11.55
N MET A 207 1.95 1.04 12.70
CA MET A 207 1.33 0.03 13.56
C MET A 207 1.38 0.56 15.00
N PRO A 208 0.53 0.05 15.91
CA PRO A 208 0.71 0.34 17.33
C PRO A 208 2.17 0.12 17.75
N ALA A 209 2.74 1.12 18.42
CA ALA A 209 4.15 1.19 18.84
C ALA A 209 5.23 1.17 17.74
N ALA A 210 4.90 1.35 16.46
CA ALA A 210 5.90 1.42 15.40
C ALA A 210 5.48 2.34 14.25
N THR A 211 6.37 3.25 13.87
CA THR A 211 6.16 4.17 12.75
C THR A 211 7.40 4.19 11.87
N HIS A 212 7.21 4.18 10.56
CA HIS A 212 8.31 4.29 9.62
C HIS A 212 8.00 5.13 8.39
N SER A 213 9.08 5.61 7.78
CA SER A 213 9.07 6.23 6.46
C SER A 213 10.27 5.75 5.66
N MET A 214 10.06 5.52 4.37
CA MET A 214 11.08 5.21 3.40
C MET A 214 10.78 6.04 2.16
N LEU A 215 11.64 7.02 1.85
CA LEU A 215 11.46 7.91 0.71
C LEU A 215 12.75 8.05 -0.10
N ILE A 216 12.60 8.28 -1.40
CA ILE A 216 13.64 8.71 -2.33
C ILE A 216 13.23 10.08 -2.83
N ASN A 217 14.14 11.05 -2.86
CA ASN A 217 13.89 12.27 -3.62
C ASN A 217 14.03 11.95 -5.11
N ALA A 218 12.96 12.13 -5.88
CA ALA A 218 12.91 11.73 -7.28
C ALA A 218 13.79 12.60 -8.19
N GLN A 219 14.21 13.76 -7.70
CA GLN A 219 15.16 14.65 -8.37
C GLN A 219 16.63 14.34 -8.02
N SER A 220 16.90 13.40 -7.11
CA SER A 220 18.24 13.04 -6.66
C SER A 220 18.46 11.52 -6.61
N THR A 221 19.63 11.10 -6.12
CA THR A 221 19.93 9.69 -5.81
C THR A 221 19.91 9.41 -4.31
N ILE A 222 19.37 10.33 -3.51
CA ILE A 222 19.32 10.21 -2.05
C ILE A 222 18.00 9.58 -1.63
N GLY A 223 18.12 8.62 -0.71
CA GLY A 223 16.99 7.99 -0.05
C GLY A 223 17.16 7.99 1.45
N VAL A 224 16.08 8.25 2.17
CA VAL A 224 16.04 8.34 3.63
C VAL A 224 15.08 7.28 4.16
N ILE A 225 15.54 6.53 5.17
CA ILE A 225 14.74 5.56 5.91
C ILE A 225 14.75 5.98 7.38
N VAL A 226 13.57 6.12 7.96
CA VAL A 226 13.38 6.34 9.40
C VAL A 226 12.51 5.21 9.93
N LEU A 227 13.03 4.44 10.88
CA LEU A 227 12.28 3.43 11.62
C LEU A 227 12.26 3.83 13.09
N THR A 228 11.07 3.89 13.70
CA THR A 228 10.95 4.16 15.13
C THR A 228 9.99 3.20 15.79
N ASN A 229 10.18 3.02 17.09
CA ASN A 229 9.21 2.40 18.00
C ASN A 229 8.26 3.46 18.62
N GLY A 230 8.08 4.59 17.94
CA GLY A 230 7.12 5.62 18.32
C GLY A 230 5.74 5.29 17.77
N ASP A 231 4.72 5.50 18.59
CA ASP A 231 3.32 5.29 18.21
C ASP A 231 2.74 6.60 17.65
N VAL A 232 2.17 6.53 16.44
CA VAL A 232 1.38 7.62 15.86
C VAL A 232 -0.05 7.19 15.53
N SER A 233 -0.42 5.96 15.89
CA SER A 233 -1.72 5.36 15.59
C SER A 233 -2.82 5.83 16.54
N VAL A 234 -2.46 6.33 17.73
CA VAL A 234 -3.41 6.86 18.71
C VAL A 234 -3.52 8.37 18.55
N ALA A 235 -4.74 8.91 18.42
CA ALA A 235 -4.96 10.35 18.31
C ALA A 235 -4.78 11.06 19.68
N ASN A 236 -3.53 11.32 20.08
CA ASN A 236 -3.16 12.07 21.27
C ASN A 236 -2.02 13.06 21.00
N GLU A 237 -1.77 13.99 21.93
CA GLU A 237 -0.76 15.04 21.76
C GLU A 237 0.65 14.49 21.53
N ASP A 238 1.03 13.40 22.19
CA ASP A 238 2.36 12.83 22.06
C ASP A 238 2.56 12.16 20.69
N SER A 239 1.52 11.51 20.17
CA SER A 239 1.52 10.92 18.82
C SER A 239 1.66 12.01 17.75
N ILE A 240 1.00 13.16 17.92
CA ILE A 240 1.16 14.33 17.03
C ILE A 240 2.60 14.87 17.10
N LYS A 241 3.18 15.00 18.31
CA LYS A 241 4.58 15.44 18.48
C LYS A 241 5.56 14.47 17.82
N ILE A 242 5.35 13.16 17.96
CA ILE A 242 6.16 12.13 17.31
C ILE A 242 6.06 12.30 15.80
N MET A 243 4.85 12.37 15.23
CA MET A 243 4.64 12.56 13.79
C MET A 243 5.40 13.78 13.24
N HIS A 244 5.25 14.96 13.87
CA HIS A 244 5.96 16.17 13.46
C HIS A 244 7.50 16.04 13.60
N THR A 245 7.96 15.34 14.64
CA THR A 245 9.39 15.10 14.84
C THR A 245 9.97 14.21 13.75
N LEU A 246 9.27 13.13 13.39
CA LEU A 246 9.68 12.23 12.30
C LEU A 246 9.72 12.96 10.97
N GLU A 247 8.72 13.81 10.71
CA GLU A 247 8.66 14.62 9.51
C GLU A 247 9.87 15.57 9.42
N LYS A 248 10.17 16.26 10.52
CA LYS A 248 11.32 17.16 10.61
C LYS A 248 12.64 16.42 10.41
N ILE A 249 12.84 15.26 11.06
CA ILE A 249 14.05 14.44 10.91
C ILE A 249 14.22 14.03 9.45
N ARG A 250 13.14 13.59 8.80
CA ARG A 250 13.13 13.15 7.40
C ARG A 250 13.56 14.28 6.46
N MET A 251 12.97 15.46 6.60
CA MET A 251 13.28 16.61 5.74
C MET A 251 14.69 17.14 5.99
N LEU A 252 15.12 17.29 7.25
CA LEU A 252 16.49 17.69 7.57
C LEU A 252 17.53 16.71 7.04
N SER A 253 17.21 15.41 6.98
CA SER A 253 18.11 14.41 6.39
C SER A 253 18.31 14.66 4.89
N PHE A 254 17.23 14.93 4.14
CA PHE A 254 17.36 15.30 2.73
C PHE A 254 18.15 16.61 2.57
N ASP A 255 17.79 17.65 3.30
CA ASP A 255 18.47 18.95 3.23
C ASP A 255 19.98 18.82 3.57
N CYS A 256 20.37 17.93 4.46
CA CYS A 256 21.77 17.73 4.84
C CYS A 256 22.60 17.03 3.75
N PHE A 257 22.02 16.06 3.04
CA PHE A 257 22.76 15.18 2.13
C PHE A 257 22.57 15.51 0.64
N GLU A 258 21.66 16.41 0.30
CA GLU A 258 21.41 16.84 -1.08
C GLU A 258 22.12 18.16 -1.46
N ASN A 259 22.68 18.86 -0.48
CA ASN A 259 23.47 20.08 -0.66
C ASN A 259 24.95 19.79 -0.93
#